data_AF-A0A0F4GEI5-F1
#
_entry.id   AF-A0A0F4GEI5-F1
#
_cell.length_a   1.000
_cell.length_b   1.000
_cell.length_c   1.000
_cell.angle_alpha   90.00
_cell.angle_beta   90.00
_cell.angle_gamma   90.00
#
_symmetry.space_group_name_H-M   'P 1'
#
loop_
_entity.id
_entity.type
_entity.pdbx_description
1 polymer ?
#
loop_
_entity_poly.entity_id
_entity_poly.type
_entity_poly.pdbx_seq_one_letter_code
_entity_poly.pdbx_strand_id
1 'polypeptide(L)'
;MPHVRQGEVSVESVALNAYGDLRDKTDICLFLAIRKQFSENQICAAAKRCIRAAMYSIEAFDGVPDRPIVTNIHGTAHAKFGKMLVLLAVYRCTCLNSMVPEARLIQLLERTIAFLRRLTPISPTCKADCGILEKLQHTMFGPSEHDGLESITMRTP
;
A
#
# COMPACT_ATOMS: atom_id res chain seq x y z
N MET A 1 17.46 -5.24 6.42
CA MET A 1 17.15 -5.68 7.81
C MET A 1 18.42 -5.57 8.63
N PRO A 2 18.43 -5.03 9.86
CA PRO A 2 19.66 -4.76 10.61
C PRO A 2 20.55 -6.00 10.82
N HIS A 3 20.01 -7.10 11.32
CA HIS A 3 20.79 -8.29 11.71
C HIS A 3 21.42 -9.06 10.53
N VAL A 4 20.82 -8.99 9.34
CA VAL A 4 21.42 -9.56 8.11
C VAL A 4 22.64 -8.74 7.64
N ARG A 5 22.73 -7.46 8.00
CA ARG A 5 23.86 -6.59 7.59
C ARG A 5 25.18 -6.98 8.22
N GLN A 6 25.14 -7.54 9.43
CA GLN A 6 26.33 -7.91 10.19
C GLN A 6 26.79 -9.36 9.94
N GLY A 7 26.07 -10.11 9.08
CA GLY A 7 26.37 -11.51 8.79
C GLY A 7 25.94 -12.50 9.89
N GLU A 8 25.38 -12.01 10.99
CA GLU A 8 24.90 -12.81 12.13
C GLU A 8 23.75 -13.75 11.75
N VAL A 9 22.94 -13.37 10.75
CA VAL A 9 21.71 -14.05 10.38
C VAL A 9 21.61 -14.19 8.86
N SER A 10 21.29 -15.40 8.37
CA SER A 10 21.23 -15.70 6.94
C SER A 10 19.93 -15.20 6.30
N VAL A 11 19.94 -14.93 4.98
CA VAL A 11 18.76 -14.41 4.26
C VAL A 11 17.60 -15.41 4.32
N GLU A 12 17.92 -16.70 4.22
CA GLU A 12 16.99 -17.82 4.34
C GLU A 12 16.21 -17.75 5.66
N SER A 13 16.92 -17.59 6.78
CA SER A 13 16.32 -17.59 8.13
C SER A 13 15.44 -16.37 8.47
N VAL A 14 15.44 -15.32 7.65
CA VAL A 14 14.58 -14.12 7.83
C VAL A 14 13.59 -13.90 6.70
N ALA A 15 13.68 -14.67 5.61
CA ALA A 15 12.78 -14.57 4.46
C ALA A 15 11.45 -15.26 4.76
N LEU A 16 10.67 -14.72 5.71
CA LEU A 16 9.39 -15.29 6.11
C LEU A 16 8.23 -14.83 5.22
N ASN A 17 7.21 -15.69 5.13
CA ASN A 17 5.93 -15.42 4.48
C ASN A 17 4.95 -14.70 5.46
N ALA A 18 3.69 -14.52 5.07
CA ALA A 18 2.68 -13.86 5.91
C ALA A 18 2.21 -14.70 7.12
N TYR A 19 2.47 -16.00 7.13
CA TYR A 19 2.14 -16.95 8.20
C TYR A 19 3.31 -17.20 9.17
N GLY A 20 4.51 -16.72 8.84
CA GLY A 20 5.73 -16.93 9.61
C GLY A 20 6.60 -18.10 9.14
N ASP A 21 6.20 -18.84 8.10
CA ASP A 21 7.04 -19.90 7.52
C ASP A 21 8.11 -19.31 6.59
N LEU A 22 9.14 -20.10 6.29
CA LEU A 22 10.12 -19.79 5.25
C LEU A 22 9.44 -19.61 3.88
N ARG A 23 9.86 -18.59 3.14
CA ARG A 23 9.50 -18.43 1.72
C ARG A 23 10.08 -19.56 0.89
N ASP A 24 9.51 -19.74 -0.30
CA ASP A 24 9.95 -20.77 -1.22
C ASP A 24 11.37 -20.49 -1.75
N LYS A 25 11.97 -21.51 -2.36
CA LYS A 25 13.36 -21.44 -2.85
C LYS A 25 13.55 -20.39 -3.94
N THR A 26 12.51 -20.04 -4.69
CA THR A 26 12.54 -19.05 -5.78
C THR A 26 12.67 -17.63 -5.21
N ASP A 27 11.83 -17.28 -4.24
CA ASP A 27 11.92 -16.00 -3.51
C ASP A 27 13.29 -15.81 -2.83
N ILE A 28 13.78 -16.86 -2.15
CA ILE A 28 15.10 -16.84 -1.51
C ILE A 28 16.20 -16.63 -2.56
N CYS A 29 16.16 -17.35 -3.67
CA CYS A 29 17.12 -17.20 -4.77
C CYS A 29 17.09 -15.79 -5.36
N LEU A 30 15.91 -15.18 -5.52
CA LEU A 30 15.75 -13.81 -5.99
C LEU A 30 16.38 -12.80 -5.02
N PHE A 31 16.15 -12.93 -3.71
CA PHE A 31 16.77 -12.05 -2.72
C PHE A 31 18.29 -12.18 -2.69
N LEU A 32 18.83 -13.40 -2.82
CA LEU A 32 20.26 -13.64 -2.93
C LEU A 32 20.85 -13.05 -4.22
N ALA A 33 20.17 -13.17 -5.35
CA ALA A 33 20.58 -12.59 -6.63
C ALA A 33 20.64 -11.05 -6.54
N ILE A 34 19.59 -10.42 -6.01
CA ILE A 34 19.54 -8.96 -5.79
C ILE A 34 20.70 -8.50 -4.89
N ARG A 35 20.95 -9.19 -3.77
CA ARG A 35 22.03 -8.84 -2.83
C ARG A 35 23.44 -9.06 -3.40
N LYS A 36 23.60 -10.00 -4.36
CA LYS A 36 24.87 -10.24 -5.08
C LYS A 36 25.12 -9.21 -6.18
N GLN A 37 24.07 -8.71 -6.84
CA GLN A 37 24.19 -7.82 -8.00
C GLN A 37 24.17 -6.33 -7.64
N PHE A 38 23.49 -5.95 -6.55
CA PHE A 38 23.26 -4.54 -6.19
C PHE A 38 23.73 -4.22 -4.77
N SER A 39 24.42 -3.10 -4.62
CA SER A 39 24.74 -2.52 -3.31
C SER A 39 23.48 -2.05 -2.58
N GLU A 40 23.53 -1.97 -1.23
CA GLU A 40 22.40 -1.44 -0.44
C GLU A 40 21.97 -0.04 -0.91
N ASN A 41 22.92 0.81 -1.30
CA ASN A 41 22.64 2.15 -1.80
C ASN A 41 21.83 2.14 -3.11
N GLN A 42 22.13 1.21 -4.03
CA GLN A 42 21.35 1.04 -5.26
C GLN A 42 19.94 0.49 -4.97
N ILE A 43 19.83 -0.48 -4.06
CA ILE A 43 18.53 -1.04 -3.63
C ILE A 43 17.67 0.06 -2.96
N CYS A 44 18.24 0.83 -2.05
CA CYS A 44 17.55 1.96 -1.41
C CYS A 44 17.18 3.08 -2.40
N ALA A 45 18.04 3.37 -3.39
CA ALA A 45 17.73 4.35 -4.44
C ALA A 45 16.60 3.87 -5.36
N ALA A 46 16.58 2.58 -5.71
CA ALA A 46 15.48 1.97 -6.46
C ALA A 46 14.16 2.00 -5.66
N ALA A 47 14.19 1.58 -4.39
CA ALA A 47 13.02 1.64 -3.50
C ALA A 47 12.45 3.06 -3.36
N LYS A 48 13.30 4.07 -3.10
CA LYS A 48 12.91 5.50 -3.10
C LYS A 48 12.21 5.92 -4.39
N ARG A 49 12.71 5.46 -5.54
CA ARG A 49 12.15 5.78 -6.86
C ARG A 49 10.78 5.10 -7.06
N CYS A 50 10.64 3.83 -6.68
CA CYS A 50 9.36 3.11 -6.73
C CYS A 50 8.30 3.71 -5.79
N ILE A 51 8.67 4.09 -4.56
CA ILE A 51 7.76 4.74 -3.59
C ILE A 51 7.23 6.07 -4.15
N ARG A 52 8.13 6.92 -4.66
CA ARG A 52 7.74 8.19 -5.31
C ARG A 52 6.86 7.98 -6.53
N ALA A 53 7.21 7.02 -7.39
CA ALA A 53 6.38 6.67 -8.54
C ALA A 53 4.98 6.18 -8.13
N ALA A 54 4.88 5.38 -7.06
CA ALA A 54 3.60 4.93 -6.53
C ALA A 54 2.72 6.11 -6.06
N MET A 55 3.28 7.03 -5.26
CA MET A 55 2.58 8.24 -4.80
C MET A 55 2.07 9.08 -5.99
N TYR A 56 2.97 9.49 -6.90
CA TYR A 56 2.58 10.29 -8.07
C TYR A 56 1.57 9.58 -8.97
N SER A 57 1.64 8.25 -9.11
CA SER A 57 0.67 7.49 -9.92
C SER A 57 -0.72 7.35 -9.28
N ILE A 58 -0.88 7.67 -7.99
CA ILE A 58 -2.21 7.81 -7.36
C ILE A 58 -2.73 9.22 -7.66
N GLU A 59 -1.90 10.24 -7.39
CA GLU A 59 -2.21 11.67 -7.57
C GLU A 59 -2.59 12.04 -9.00
N ALA A 60 -1.92 11.47 -10.01
CA ALA A 60 -2.14 11.77 -11.42
C ALA A 60 -3.60 11.51 -11.90
N PHE A 61 -4.34 10.64 -11.21
CA PHE A 61 -5.75 10.37 -11.51
C PHE A 61 -6.73 11.13 -10.61
N ASP A 62 -6.26 11.86 -9.59
CA ASP A 62 -7.11 12.62 -8.69
C ASP A 62 -7.46 14.01 -9.25
N GLY A 63 -6.62 14.54 -10.15
CA GLY A 63 -6.77 15.87 -10.77
C GLY A 63 -7.48 15.89 -12.12
N VAL A 64 -8.09 14.79 -12.56
CA VAL A 64 -8.83 14.72 -13.83
C VAL A 64 -10.30 15.03 -13.57
N PRO A 65 -10.84 16.19 -14.02
CA PRO A 65 -12.20 16.63 -13.68
C PRO A 65 -13.29 15.82 -14.40
N ASP A 66 -13.01 15.36 -15.62
CA ASP A 66 -13.91 14.54 -16.41
C ASP A 66 -13.78 13.05 -16.07
N ARG A 67 -14.84 12.27 -16.35
CA ARG A 67 -14.80 10.79 -16.26
C ARG A 67 -13.65 10.27 -17.13
N PRO A 68 -12.53 9.79 -16.57
CA PRO A 68 -11.40 9.42 -17.40
C PRO A 68 -11.81 8.21 -18.24
N ILE A 69 -11.55 8.25 -19.54
CA ILE A 69 -11.86 7.13 -20.46
C ILE A 69 -10.80 6.04 -20.25
N VAL A 70 -10.88 5.40 -19.09
CA VAL A 70 -10.06 4.24 -18.74
C VAL A 70 -10.71 3.01 -19.36
N THR A 71 -10.07 2.43 -20.36
CA THR A 71 -10.50 1.18 -21.01
C THR A 71 -10.65 0.02 -20.02
N ASN A 72 -9.93 0.06 -18.90
CA ASN A 72 -10.07 -0.88 -17.79
C ASN A 72 -10.10 -0.16 -16.42
N ILE A 73 -11.21 0.51 -16.11
CA ILE A 73 -11.38 1.23 -14.83
C ILE A 73 -11.18 0.33 -13.59
N HIS A 74 -11.62 -0.94 -13.66
CA HIS A 74 -11.47 -1.91 -12.58
C HIS A 74 -10.02 -2.32 -12.35
N GLY A 75 -9.26 -2.59 -13.42
CA GLY A 75 -7.82 -2.87 -13.35
C GLY A 75 -7.04 -1.67 -12.79
N THR A 76 -7.39 -0.45 -13.20
CA THR A 76 -6.79 0.77 -12.64
C THR A 76 -7.14 0.98 -11.17
N ALA A 77 -8.37 0.65 -10.74
CA ALA A 77 -8.80 0.69 -9.35
C ALA A 77 -8.01 -0.29 -8.47
N HIS A 78 -7.94 -1.55 -8.89
CA HIS A 78 -7.16 -2.57 -8.19
C HIS A 78 -5.66 -2.24 -8.17
N ALA A 79 -5.13 -1.63 -9.24
CA ALA A 79 -3.77 -1.12 -9.27
C ALA A 79 -3.53 0.13 -8.40
N LYS A 80 -4.56 0.91 -8.03
CA LYS A 80 -4.48 1.94 -6.98
C LYS A 80 -4.47 1.29 -5.59
N PHE A 81 -5.37 0.34 -5.34
CA PHE A 81 -5.45 -0.44 -4.10
C PHE A 81 -4.10 -1.09 -3.74
N GLY A 82 -3.50 -1.85 -4.67
CA GLY A 82 -2.22 -2.51 -4.43
C GLY A 82 -1.07 -1.54 -4.10
N LYS A 83 -1.04 -0.35 -4.74
CA LYS A 83 -0.07 0.70 -4.41
C LYS A 83 -0.31 1.27 -3.01
N MET A 84 -1.56 1.42 -2.60
CA MET A 84 -1.89 1.90 -1.25
C MET A 84 -1.39 0.93 -0.17
N LEU A 85 -1.58 -0.38 -0.36
CA LEU A 85 -1.02 -1.39 0.55
C LEU A 85 0.51 -1.30 0.65
N VAL A 86 1.21 -1.07 -0.47
CA VAL A 86 2.67 -0.87 -0.48
C VAL A 86 3.07 0.39 0.31
N LEU A 87 2.36 1.51 0.13
CA LEU A 87 2.65 2.75 0.86
C LEU A 87 2.39 2.61 2.37
N LEU A 88 1.31 1.93 2.77
CA LEU A 88 1.02 1.61 4.18
C LEU A 88 2.10 0.69 4.79
N ALA A 89 2.56 -0.32 4.05
CA ALA A 89 3.65 -1.19 4.50
C ALA A 89 4.99 -0.45 4.62
N VAL A 90 5.28 0.47 3.69
CA VAL A 90 6.46 1.34 3.72
C VAL A 90 6.43 2.27 4.94
N TYR A 91 5.29 2.88 5.23
CA TYR A 91 5.08 3.72 6.41
C TYR A 91 5.29 2.95 7.72
N ARG A 92 4.93 1.66 7.76
CA ARG A 92 5.18 0.78 8.89
C ARG A 92 6.62 0.23 8.97
N CYS A 93 7.44 0.31 7.92
CA CYS A 93 8.86 -0.08 8.07
C CYS A 93 9.67 1.04 8.74
N THR A 94 10.30 0.71 9.87
CA THR A 94 11.36 1.52 10.51
C THR A 94 12.49 1.91 9.56
N CYS A 95 12.63 1.20 8.44
CA CYS A 95 13.65 1.37 7.42
C CYS A 95 13.28 2.31 6.25
N LEU A 96 11.99 2.53 5.99
CA LEU A 96 11.50 3.28 4.82
C LEU A 96 10.43 4.33 5.16
N ASN A 97 9.93 4.40 6.40
CA ASN A 97 8.88 5.31 6.84
C ASN A 97 9.13 6.78 6.47
N SER A 98 10.37 7.26 6.62
CA SER A 98 10.81 8.61 6.24
C SER A 98 10.66 8.96 4.75
N MET A 99 10.35 7.98 3.90
CA MET A 99 10.10 8.18 2.47
C MET A 99 8.63 8.50 2.15
N VAL A 100 7.72 8.33 3.12
CA VAL A 100 6.27 8.54 2.98
C VAL A 100 5.77 9.45 4.12
N PRO A 101 5.58 10.76 3.86
CA PRO A 101 5.04 11.68 4.86
C PRO A 101 3.61 11.29 5.27
N GLU A 102 3.35 11.20 6.57
CA GLU A 102 2.08 10.75 7.14
C GLU A 102 0.86 11.52 6.60
N ALA A 103 0.89 12.85 6.66
CA ALA A 103 -0.21 13.69 6.16
C ALA A 103 -0.52 13.47 4.66
N ARG A 104 0.49 13.14 3.85
CA ARG A 104 0.29 12.81 2.42
C ARG A 104 -0.23 11.39 2.25
N LEU A 105 0.21 10.44 3.09
CA LEU A 105 -0.32 9.08 3.08
C LEU A 105 -1.82 9.05 3.42
N ILE A 106 -2.24 9.74 4.48
CA ILE A 106 -3.65 9.85 4.89
C ILE A 106 -4.48 10.45 3.75
N GLN A 107 -4.03 11.57 3.17
CA GLN A 107 -4.70 12.21 2.02
C GLN A 107 -4.83 11.26 0.81
N LEU A 108 -3.80 10.48 0.48
CA LEU A 108 -3.85 9.53 -0.64
C LEU A 108 -4.75 8.32 -0.33
N LEU A 109 -4.77 7.86 0.93
CA LEU A 109 -5.60 6.76 1.42
C LEU A 109 -7.09 7.11 1.34
N GLU A 110 -7.49 8.26 1.90
CA GLU A 110 -8.88 8.76 1.87
C GLU A 110 -9.39 8.91 0.44
N ARG A 111 -8.59 9.51 -0.45
CA ARG A 111 -8.94 9.65 -1.87
C ARG A 111 -9.05 8.32 -2.59
N THR A 112 -8.18 7.35 -2.25
CA THR A 112 -8.23 6.00 -2.82
C THR A 112 -9.49 5.27 -2.35
N ILE A 113 -9.85 5.36 -1.07
CA ILE A 113 -11.10 4.82 -0.52
C ILE A 113 -12.30 5.47 -1.22
N ALA A 114 -12.37 6.80 -1.31
CA ALA A 114 -13.44 7.50 -2.01
C ALA A 114 -13.53 7.19 -3.52
N PHE A 115 -12.41 6.83 -4.16
CA PHE A 115 -12.38 6.35 -5.54
C PHE A 115 -12.92 4.92 -5.66
N LEU A 116 -12.47 3.99 -4.80
CA LEU A 116 -12.97 2.61 -4.78
C LEU A 116 -14.46 2.55 -4.42
N ARG A 117 -14.91 3.37 -3.45
CA ARG A 117 -16.30 3.44 -2.99
C ARG A 117 -17.28 3.74 -4.12
N ARG A 118 -16.90 4.65 -5.04
CA ARG A 118 -17.68 4.97 -6.26
C ARG A 118 -17.81 3.80 -7.24
N LEU A 119 -16.92 2.81 -7.17
CA LEU A 119 -16.94 1.60 -8.02
C LEU A 119 -17.58 0.39 -7.32
N THR A 120 -17.85 0.47 -6.02
CA THR A 120 -18.50 -0.62 -5.25
C THR A 120 -19.80 -1.17 -5.85
N PRO A 121 -20.70 -0.37 -6.48
CA PRO A 121 -21.99 -0.91 -6.97
C PRO A 121 -21.83 -1.79 -8.21
N ILE A 122 -20.72 -1.66 -8.94
CA ILE A 122 -20.45 -2.34 -10.21
C ILE A 122 -19.29 -3.34 -10.13
N SER A 123 -18.61 -3.43 -8.98
CA SER A 123 -17.42 -4.27 -8.82
C SER A 123 -17.33 -4.86 -7.40
N PRO A 124 -17.54 -6.18 -7.22
CA PRO A 124 -17.34 -6.83 -5.93
C PRO A 124 -15.87 -6.79 -5.49
N THR A 125 -14.92 -6.77 -6.43
CA THR A 125 -13.49 -6.55 -6.15
C THR A 125 -13.25 -5.17 -5.54
N CYS A 126 -13.78 -4.10 -6.14
CA CYS A 126 -13.64 -2.76 -5.54
C CYS A 126 -14.31 -2.66 -4.17
N LYS A 127 -15.38 -3.41 -3.92
CA LYS A 127 -16.03 -3.51 -2.60
C LYS A 127 -15.15 -4.21 -1.56
N ALA A 128 -14.47 -5.29 -1.92
CA ALA A 128 -13.50 -5.94 -1.05
C ALA A 128 -12.28 -5.04 -0.79
N ASP A 129 -11.70 -4.47 -1.85
CA ASP A 129 -10.53 -3.57 -1.78
C ASP A 129 -10.82 -2.33 -0.90
N CYS A 130 -12.01 -1.72 -1.04
CA CYS A 130 -12.45 -0.58 -0.21
C CYS A 130 -12.53 -0.96 1.26
N GLY A 131 -13.22 -2.07 1.60
CA GLY A 131 -13.37 -2.54 2.98
C GLY A 131 -12.07 -3.00 3.64
N ILE A 132 -11.05 -3.38 2.84
CA ILE A 132 -9.69 -3.64 3.35
C ILE A 132 -9.01 -2.32 3.72
N LEU A 133 -9.06 -1.30 2.86
CA LEU A 133 -8.43 0.00 3.14
C LEU A 133 -9.10 0.75 4.29
N GLU A 134 -10.42 0.71 4.40
CA GLU A 134 -11.16 1.30 5.53
C GLU A 134 -10.72 0.69 6.88
N LYS A 135 -10.63 -0.64 6.96
CA LYS A 135 -10.13 -1.35 8.15
C LYS A 135 -8.68 -0.99 8.45
N LEU A 136 -7.81 -0.88 7.43
CA LEU A 136 -6.42 -0.47 7.61
C LEU A 136 -6.31 1.00 8.08
N GLN A 137 -7.13 1.91 7.54
CA GLN A 137 -7.21 3.31 8.00
C GLN A 137 -7.53 3.36 9.50
N HIS A 138 -8.63 2.72 9.90
CA HIS A 138 -9.06 2.66 11.30
C HIS A 138 -7.99 2.02 12.21
N THR A 139 -7.32 0.97 11.74
CA THR A 139 -6.30 0.24 12.52
C THR A 139 -4.98 1.02 12.66
N MET A 140 -4.62 1.85 11.69
CA MET A 140 -3.35 2.59 11.70
C MET A 140 -3.46 4.02 12.23
N PHE A 141 -4.61 4.70 12.03
CA PHE A 141 -4.78 6.13 12.31
C PHE A 141 -5.98 6.45 13.21
N GLY A 142 -6.80 5.46 13.59
CA GLY A 142 -8.04 5.65 14.32
C GLY A 142 -9.26 5.92 13.42
N PRO A 143 -10.46 6.06 14.01
CA PRO A 143 -11.69 6.32 13.25
C PRO A 143 -11.62 7.65 12.49
N SER A 144 -12.13 7.67 11.27
CA SER A 144 -12.21 8.88 10.45
C SER A 144 -13.46 9.68 10.80
N GLU A 145 -13.42 11.01 10.73
CA GLU A 145 -14.61 11.82 11.05
C GLU A 145 -15.83 11.54 10.14
N HIS A 146 -15.58 10.93 8.97
CA HIS A 146 -16.63 10.49 8.06
C HIS A 146 -17.46 9.30 8.57
N ASP A 147 -16.94 8.48 9.49
CA ASP A 147 -17.66 7.35 10.08
C ASP A 147 -18.80 7.80 11.02
N GLY A 148 -18.77 9.07 11.47
CA GLY A 148 -19.79 9.64 12.36
C GLY A 148 -21.17 9.85 11.71
N LEU A 149 -21.24 10.09 10.40
CA LEU A 149 -22.48 10.54 9.75
C LEU A 149 -23.50 9.42 9.46
N GLU A 150 -23.06 8.19 9.20
CA GLU A 150 -24.00 7.08 8.96
C GLU A 150 -24.71 6.61 10.25
N SER A 151 -24.08 6.85 11.42
CA SER A 151 -24.65 6.47 12.72
C SER A 151 -25.82 7.34 13.20
N ILE A 152 -25.96 8.56 12.65
CA ILE A 152 -26.96 9.55 13.08
C ILE A 152 -28.31 9.34 12.36
N THR A 153 -28.30 8.88 11.12
CA THR A 153 -29.51 8.72 10.28
C THR A 153 -30.41 7.54 10.70
N MET A 154 -29.96 6.68 11.61
CA MET A 154 -30.73 5.54 12.16
C MET A 154 -31.41 5.84 13.51
N ARG A 155 -31.45 7.10 13.97
CA ARG A 155 -32.11 7.50 15.22
C ARG A 155 -32.95 8.77 15.11
N THR A 156 -34.14 8.62 14.54
CA THR A 156 -35.30 9.48 14.85
C THR A 156 -36.52 8.58 15.11
N PRO A 157 -37.41 8.97 16.04
CA PRO A 157 -38.46 8.10 16.59
C PRO A 157 -39.63 7.84 15.64
#